data_AF-A0A372INE9-F1
#
_entry.id   AF-A0A372INE9-F1
#
_cell.length_a   1.000
_cell.length_b   1.000
_cell.length_c   1.000
_cell.angle_alpha   90.00
_cell.angle_beta   90.00
_cell.angle_gamma   90.00
#
_symmetry.space_group_name_H-M   'P 1'
#
loop_
_entity.id
_entity.type
_entity.pdbx_description
1 polymer ?
#
loop_
_entity_poly.entity_id
_entity_poly.type
_entity_poly.pdbx_seq_one_letter_code
_entity_poly.pdbx_strand_id
1 'polypeptide(L)'
;MSKHALQRKNSGAPVIPDKLYFRIGEVAKLCGVEAYVLRFWESEFPQLRPNKSGTGQRLYRKRDVELALRIRQLLHQEGYTIAGARQVFTQAAQSAREDKKASPQTELALPQDGAARVTATQAKLRQLRSELRDLLGMLSSPPVVSQSPVRRMSKPRAIRTERPNLFE
;
A
#
# COMPACT_ATOMS: atom_id res chain seq x y z
N MET A 1 -5.57 -5.05 -37.37
CA MET A 1 -5.98 -3.64 -37.18
C MET A 1 -6.04 -3.36 -35.69
N SER A 2 -4.93 -2.88 -35.12
CA SER A 2 -4.76 -2.70 -33.67
C SER A 2 -5.17 -1.30 -33.27
N LYS A 3 -6.28 -1.17 -32.53
CA LYS A 3 -6.70 0.09 -31.91
C LYS A 3 -7.31 -0.20 -30.55
N HIS A 4 -6.51 -0.09 -29.50
CA HIS A 4 -6.97 0.42 -28.21
C HIS A 4 -5.76 0.98 -27.47
N ALA A 5 -5.30 2.14 -27.97
CA ALA A 5 -4.32 2.98 -27.33
C ALA A 5 -4.91 3.52 -26.02
N LEU A 6 -4.25 3.17 -24.91
CA LEU A 6 -4.14 3.91 -23.64
C LEU A 6 -5.05 5.15 -23.50
N GLN A 7 -6.28 4.95 -23.01
CA GLN A 7 -7.11 6.04 -22.53
C GLN A 7 -6.57 6.53 -21.17
N ARG A 8 -5.57 7.41 -21.19
CA ARG A 8 -5.29 8.30 -20.05
C ARG A 8 -6.31 9.43 -20.07
N LYS A 9 -7.46 9.25 -19.40
CA LYS A 9 -8.36 10.38 -19.08
C LYS A 9 -8.80 10.37 -17.61
N ASN A 10 -8.45 11.47 -16.97
CA ASN A 10 -8.88 12.00 -15.67
C ASN A 10 -8.64 11.16 -14.41
N SER A 11 -7.45 11.39 -13.84
CA SER A 11 -7.12 11.32 -12.42
C SER A 11 -7.37 12.68 -11.76
N GLY A 12 -8.63 13.12 -11.74
CA GLY A 12 -9.13 14.07 -10.75
C GLY A 12 -10.20 13.33 -9.98
N ALA A 13 -10.02 13.13 -8.68
CA ALA A 13 -11.01 12.44 -7.86
C ALA A 13 -12.37 13.12 -8.06
N PRO A 14 -13.38 12.41 -8.59
CA PRO A 14 -14.68 13.02 -8.82
C PRO A 14 -15.26 13.38 -7.45
N VAL A 15 -15.39 14.68 -7.18
CA VAL A 15 -16.10 15.17 -6.01
C VAL A 15 -17.54 14.70 -6.14
N ILE A 16 -17.92 13.73 -5.32
CA ILE A 16 -19.28 13.18 -5.33
C ILE A 16 -20.17 14.26 -4.69
N PRO A 17 -21.08 14.90 -5.45
CA PRO A 17 -21.97 15.90 -4.86
C PRO A 17 -22.92 15.20 -3.88
N ASP A 18 -23.43 15.94 -2.89
CA ASP A 18 -24.27 15.37 -1.81
C ASP A 18 -25.73 15.15 -2.28
N LYS A 19 -25.87 14.38 -3.35
CA LYS A 19 -27.15 14.00 -3.96
C LYS A 19 -27.51 12.60 -3.50
N LEU A 20 -28.78 12.42 -3.10
CA LEU A 20 -29.28 11.12 -2.62
C LEU A 20 -29.30 10.05 -3.72
N TYR A 21 -29.57 10.44 -4.97
CA TYR A 21 -29.68 9.54 -6.11
C TYR A 21 -29.00 10.10 -7.36
N PHE A 22 -28.27 9.24 -8.05
CA PHE A 22 -27.57 9.52 -9.30
C PHE A 22 -28.18 8.74 -10.44
N ARG A 23 -28.27 9.34 -11.63
CA ARG A 23 -28.65 8.63 -12.86
C ARG A 23 -27.43 7.94 -13.46
N ILE A 24 -27.64 6.88 -14.24
CA ILE A 24 -26.55 6.13 -14.91
C ILE A 24 -25.58 7.03 -15.69
N GLY A 25 -26.09 8.06 -16.38
CA GLY A 25 -25.25 9.00 -17.13
C GLY A 25 -24.42 9.92 -16.23
N GLU A 26 -24.89 10.25 -15.02
CA GLU A 26 -24.10 11.00 -14.05
C GLU A 26 -22.98 10.11 -13.49
N VAL A 27 -23.30 8.86 -13.12
CA VAL A 27 -22.31 7.89 -12.62
C VAL A 27 -21.24 7.56 -13.67
N ALA A 28 -21.65 7.41 -14.94
CA ALA A 28 -20.75 7.23 -16.08
C ALA A 28 -19.72 8.36 -16.19
N LYS A 29 -20.17 9.62 -16.08
CA LYS A 29 -19.30 10.79 -16.09
C LYS A 29 -18.35 10.83 -14.88
N LEU A 30 -18.84 10.52 -13.69
CA LEU A 30 -18.02 10.49 -12.46
C LEU A 30 -16.94 9.39 -12.56
N CYS A 31 -17.29 8.21 -13.05
CA CYS A 31 -16.36 7.11 -13.21
C CYS A 31 -15.47 7.26 -14.45
N GLY A 32 -15.82 8.12 -15.41
CA GLY A 32 -15.12 8.23 -16.69
C GLY A 32 -15.25 6.96 -17.54
N VAL A 33 -16.38 6.25 -17.44
CA VAL A 33 -16.69 5.03 -18.20
C VAL A 33 -18.02 5.21 -18.94
N GLU A 34 -18.23 4.44 -19.99
CA GLU A 34 -19.49 4.47 -20.75
C GLU A 34 -20.66 3.86 -19.97
N ALA A 35 -21.87 4.34 -20.23
CA ALA A 35 -23.08 3.89 -19.54
C ALA A 35 -23.36 2.39 -19.75
N TYR A 36 -23.01 1.82 -20.90
CA TYR A 36 -23.19 0.38 -21.15
C TYR A 36 -22.23 -0.48 -20.30
N VAL A 37 -21.03 0.03 -19.97
CA VAL A 37 -20.06 -0.67 -19.12
C VAL A 37 -20.60 -0.76 -17.70
N LEU A 38 -21.21 0.31 -17.19
CA LEU A 38 -21.90 0.29 -15.90
C LEU A 38 -23.04 -0.74 -15.86
N ARG A 39 -23.84 -0.84 -16.93
CA ARG A 39 -24.89 -1.88 -17.03
C ARG A 39 -24.30 -3.29 -17.00
N PHE A 40 -23.16 -3.48 -17.66
CA PHE A 40 -22.48 -4.77 -17.63
C PHE A 40 -21.95 -5.08 -16.22
N TRP A 41 -21.37 -4.10 -15.54
CA TRP A 41 -20.93 -4.25 -14.15
C TRP A 41 -22.09 -4.58 -13.18
N GLU A 42 -23.29 -4.04 -13.39
CA GLU A 42 -24.47 -4.44 -12.60
C GLU A 42 -24.77 -5.95 -12.66
N SER A 43 -24.53 -6.57 -13.81
CA SER A 43 -24.75 -8.02 -14.00
C SER A 43 -23.67 -8.85 -13.32
N GLU A 44 -22.42 -8.39 -13.38
CA GLU A 44 -21.25 -9.11 -12.85
C GLU A 44 -21.08 -8.95 -11.33
N PHE A 45 -21.41 -7.77 -10.81
CA PHE A 45 -21.23 -7.41 -9.41
C PHE A 45 -22.59 -7.36 -8.68
N PRO A 46 -22.97 -8.42 -7.95
CA PRO A 46 -24.26 -8.44 -7.24
C PRO A 46 -24.35 -7.42 -6.09
N GLN A 47 -23.23 -6.80 -5.71
CA GLN A 47 -23.18 -5.71 -4.73
C GLN A 47 -23.59 -4.36 -5.33
N LEU A 48 -23.44 -4.19 -6.65
CA LEU A 48 -23.78 -2.97 -7.38
C LEU A 48 -25.20 -3.11 -7.94
N ARG A 49 -26.21 -3.03 -7.07
CA ARG A 49 -27.63 -3.16 -7.44
C ARG A 49 -28.33 -1.81 -7.40
N PRO A 50 -28.43 -1.08 -8.52
CA PRO A 50 -29.15 0.17 -8.56
C PRO A 50 -30.63 -0.05 -8.23
N ASN A 51 -31.23 0.92 -7.53
CA ASN A 51 -32.65 0.90 -7.25
C ASN A 51 -33.42 1.21 -8.54
N LYS A 52 -34.41 0.39 -8.87
CA LYS A 52 -35.30 0.64 -10.01
C LYS A 52 -36.38 1.61 -9.55
N SER A 53 -36.36 2.82 -10.12
CA SER A 53 -37.47 3.76 -9.99
C SER A 53 -38.76 3.14 -10.55
N GLY A 54 -39.93 3.56 -10.06
CA GLY A 54 -41.23 3.12 -10.59
C GLY A 54 -41.41 3.36 -12.09
N THR A 55 -40.64 4.29 -12.67
CA THR A 55 -40.62 4.60 -14.12
C THR A 55 -39.59 3.76 -14.90
N GLY A 56 -38.92 2.78 -14.28
CA GLY A 56 -37.91 1.93 -14.92
C GLY A 56 -36.50 2.54 -15.03
N GLN A 57 -36.29 3.73 -14.46
CA GLN A 57 -34.98 4.38 -14.43
C GLN A 57 -34.08 3.79 -13.33
N ARG A 58 -32.80 3.58 -13.64
CA ARG A 58 -31.80 3.13 -12.66
C ARG A 58 -31.32 4.31 -11.82
N LEU A 59 -31.51 4.23 -10.52
CA LEU A 59 -31.05 5.20 -9.53
C LEU A 59 -29.96 4.58 -8.66
N TYR A 60 -28.77 5.16 -8.71
CA TYR A 60 -27.63 4.77 -7.89
C TYR A 60 -27.59 5.63 -6.65
N ARG A 61 -27.27 5.04 -5.51
CA ARG A 61 -26.96 5.78 -4.29
C ARG A 61 -25.48 6.14 -4.27
N LYS A 62 -25.09 7.03 -3.36
CA LYS A 62 -23.67 7.35 -3.11
C LYS A 62 -22.80 6.10 -2.91
N ARG A 63 -23.28 5.13 -2.14
CA ARG A 63 -22.59 3.84 -1.93
C ARG A 63 -22.34 3.06 -3.24
N ASP A 64 -23.29 3.07 -4.16
CA ASP A 64 -23.14 2.40 -5.45
C ASP A 64 -22.09 3.12 -6.32
N VAL A 65 -22.04 4.45 -6.25
CA VAL A 65 -21.01 5.25 -6.94
C VAL A 65 -19.62 4.95 -6.38
N GLU A 66 -19.48 4.85 -5.06
CA GLU A 66 -18.23 4.46 -4.40
C GLU A 66 -17.76 3.07 -4.84
N LEU A 67 -18.68 2.10 -4.91
CA LEU A 67 -18.39 0.77 -5.43
C LEU A 67 -17.95 0.80 -6.89
N ALA A 68 -18.64 1.56 -7.75
CA ALA A 68 -18.27 1.69 -9.15
C ALA A 68 -16.87 2.30 -9.33
N LEU A 69 -16.51 3.30 -8.51
CA LEU A 69 -15.17 3.87 -8.51
C LEU A 69 -14.11 2.85 -8.07
N ARG A 70 -14.43 2.01 -7.07
CA ARG A 70 -13.52 0.94 -6.63
C ARG A 70 -13.36 -0.14 -7.69
N ILE A 71 -14.43 -0.53 -8.39
CA ILE A 71 -14.36 -1.48 -9.52
C ILE A 71 -13.46 -0.92 -10.61
N ARG A 72 -13.63 0.35 -10.99
CA ARG A 72 -12.76 1.01 -11.98
C ARG A 72 -11.30 0.95 -11.58
N GLN A 73 -10.99 1.23 -10.31
CA GLN A 73 -9.62 1.17 -9.79
C GLN A 73 -9.03 -0.24 -9.91
N LEU A 74 -9.78 -1.27 -9.52
CA LEU A 74 -9.32 -2.66 -9.63
C LEU A 74 -9.05 -3.08 -11.07
N LEU A 75 -9.92 -2.70 -12.01
CA LEU A 75 -9.78 -3.10 -13.41
C LEU A 75 -8.69 -2.31 -14.15
N HIS A 76 -8.62 -0.99 -13.95
CA HIS A 76 -7.74 -0.12 -14.74
C HIS A 76 -6.39 0.20 -14.08
N GLN A 77 -6.33 0.30 -12.75
CA GLN A 77 -5.08 0.61 -12.04
C GLN A 77 -4.36 -0.67 -11.64
N GLU A 78 -5.11 -1.64 -11.10
CA GLU A 78 -4.54 -2.87 -10.56
C GLU A 78 -4.54 -4.02 -11.59
N GLY A 79 -5.25 -3.88 -12.71
CA GLY A 79 -5.22 -4.84 -13.82
C GLY A 79 -5.96 -6.15 -13.54
N TYR A 80 -6.87 -6.17 -12.57
CA TYR A 80 -7.68 -7.36 -12.29
C TYR A 80 -8.64 -7.68 -13.43
N THR A 81 -8.95 -8.96 -13.58
CA THR A 81 -10.10 -9.41 -14.37
C THR A 81 -11.39 -9.17 -13.59
N ILE A 82 -12.53 -9.20 -14.28
CA ILE A 82 -13.85 -9.04 -13.65
C ILE A 82 -14.07 -10.09 -12.56
N ALA A 83 -13.67 -11.33 -12.82
CA ALA A 83 -13.73 -12.41 -11.83
C ALA A 83 -12.83 -12.14 -10.62
N GLY A 84 -11.60 -11.66 -10.84
CA GLY A 84 -10.67 -11.30 -9.77
C GLY A 84 -11.19 -10.15 -8.91
N ALA A 85 -11.72 -9.10 -9.52
CA ALA A 85 -12.34 -7.98 -8.81
C ALA A 85 -13.53 -8.44 -7.96
N ARG A 86 -14.38 -9.35 -8.48
CA ARG A 86 -15.51 -9.92 -7.73
C ARG A 86 -15.07 -10.70 -6.49
N GLN A 87 -13.95 -11.42 -6.58
CA GLN A 87 -13.37 -12.13 -5.44
C GLN A 87 -12.90 -11.15 -4.35
N VAL A 88 -12.25 -10.06 -4.72
CA VAL A 88 -11.80 -9.01 -3.78
C VAL A 88 -12.96 -8.46 -2.97
N PHE A 89 -14.09 -8.12 -3.61
CA PHE A 89 -15.26 -7.62 -2.89
C PHE A 89 -15.96 -8.69 -2.02
N THR A 90 -15.85 -9.96 -2.39
CA THR A 90 -16.40 -11.06 -1.58
C THR A 90 -15.55 -11.32 -0.34
N GLN A 91 -14.23 -11.31 -0.50
CA GLN A 91 -13.27 -11.49 0.60
C GLN A 91 -13.33 -10.31 1.57
N ALA A 92 -13.39 -9.07 1.09
CA ALA A 92 -13.56 -7.89 1.95
C ALA A 92 -14.83 -7.97 2.82
N ALA A 93 -15.92 -8.52 2.28
CA ALA A 93 -17.15 -8.74 3.03
C ALA A 93 -17.03 -9.85 4.09
N GLN A 94 -16.14 -10.83 3.90
CA GLN A 94 -15.85 -11.89 4.86
C GLN A 94 -14.93 -11.39 5.98
N SER A 95 -13.85 -10.67 5.65
CA SER A 95 -12.94 -10.10 6.64
C SER A 95 -13.66 -9.12 7.59
N ALA A 96 -14.55 -8.27 7.05
CA ALA A 96 -15.37 -7.37 7.86
C ALA A 96 -16.34 -8.09 8.83
N ARG A 97 -16.66 -9.36 8.58
CA ARG A 97 -17.46 -10.20 9.51
C ARG A 97 -16.59 -10.83 10.59
N GLU A 98 -15.34 -11.16 10.28
CA GLU A 98 -14.39 -11.71 11.25
C GLU A 98 -13.96 -10.66 12.27
N ASP A 99 -13.74 -9.41 11.82
CA ASP A 99 -13.43 -8.29 12.73
C ASP A 99 -14.61 -7.97 13.68
N LYS A 100 -15.86 -8.16 13.23
CA LYS A 100 -17.05 -8.01 14.09
C LYS A 100 -17.27 -9.16 15.08
N LYS A 101 -16.69 -10.34 14.83
CA LYS A 101 -16.75 -11.48 15.76
C LYS A 101 -15.67 -11.40 16.86
N ALA A 102 -14.67 -10.53 16.69
CA ALA A 102 -13.67 -10.18 17.70
C ALA A 102 -14.11 -9.05 18.66
N SER A 103 -15.42 -8.81 18.78
CA SER A 103 -15.99 -8.13 19.94
C SER A 103 -16.86 -9.13 20.70
N PRO A 104 -16.29 -9.94 21.61
CA PRO A 104 -17.09 -10.56 22.64
C PRO A 104 -17.67 -9.44 23.49
N GLN A 105 -18.99 -9.23 23.38
CA GLN A 105 -19.74 -8.60 24.44
C GLN A 105 -19.73 -9.58 25.62
N THR A 106 -18.74 -9.43 26.49
CA THR A 106 -18.83 -9.88 27.88
C THR A 106 -18.26 -8.77 28.75
N GLU A 107 -19.00 -8.49 29.82
CA GLU A 107 -18.66 -7.66 30.97
C GLU A 107 -18.82 -6.14 30.88
N LEU A 108 -19.98 -5.69 31.41
CA LEU A 108 -19.98 -4.70 32.48
C LEU A 108 -19.04 -5.18 33.60
N ALA A 109 -17.76 -4.90 33.48
CA ALA A 109 -16.83 -4.82 34.61
C ALA A 109 -15.75 -3.84 34.17
N LEU A 110 -15.57 -2.73 34.90
CA LEU A 110 -14.40 -1.87 34.72
C LEU A 110 -13.16 -2.65 35.16
N PRO A 111 -12.18 -2.96 34.27
CA PRO A 111 -10.89 -3.46 34.70
C PRO A 111 -9.88 -2.30 34.65
N GLN A 112 -9.29 -1.96 35.79
CA GLN A 112 -8.35 -0.85 35.92
C GLN A 112 -6.94 -1.13 35.36
N ASP A 113 -6.75 -2.15 34.53
CA ASP A 113 -5.43 -2.59 34.05
C ASP A 113 -5.13 -2.14 32.61
N GLY A 114 -5.24 -0.83 32.35
CA GLY A 114 -4.86 -0.25 31.06
C GLY A 114 -3.35 -0.29 30.77
N ALA A 115 -2.52 -0.27 31.82
CA ALA A 115 -1.07 -0.17 31.67
C ALA A 115 -0.40 -1.45 31.11
N ALA A 116 -0.89 -2.63 31.50
CA ALA A 116 -0.28 -3.90 31.12
C ALA A 116 -0.50 -4.27 29.63
N ARG A 117 -1.63 -3.88 29.04
CA ARG A 117 -1.91 -4.09 27.61
C ARG A 117 -1.06 -3.19 26.71
N VAL A 118 -0.80 -1.95 27.15
CA VAL A 118 0.04 -1.00 26.40
C VAL A 118 1.51 -1.42 26.44
N THR A 119 2.01 -1.92 27.58
CA THR A 119 3.38 -2.43 27.67
C THR A 119 3.58 -3.72 26.87
N ALA A 120 2.59 -4.62 26.84
CA ALA A 120 2.67 -5.85 26.05
C ALA A 120 2.71 -5.58 24.54
N THR A 121 1.90 -4.65 24.03
CA THR A 121 1.94 -4.24 22.62
C THR A 121 3.24 -3.51 22.27
N GLN A 122 3.75 -2.67 23.19
CA GLN A 122 5.03 -1.99 23.03
C GLN A 122 6.22 -2.96 23.02
N ALA A 123 6.19 -4.02 23.83
CA ALA A 123 7.22 -5.06 23.84
C ALA A 123 7.25 -5.85 22.52
N LYS A 124 6.07 -6.21 21.99
CA LYS A 124 5.94 -6.89 20.69
C LYS A 124 6.52 -6.05 19.55
N LEU A 125 6.20 -4.75 19.51
CA LEU A 125 6.72 -3.81 18.52
C LEU A 125 8.25 -3.64 18.62
N ARG A 126 8.81 -3.66 19.84
CA ARG A 126 10.26 -3.60 20.05
C ARG A 126 10.97 -4.84 19.51
N GLN A 127 10.38 -6.02 19.71
CA GLN A 127 10.92 -7.29 19.21
C GLN A 127 10.92 -7.34 17.67
N LEU A 128 9.80 -6.97 17.04
CA LEU A 128 9.72 -6.87 15.57
C LEU A 128 10.77 -5.89 15.03
N ARG A 129 11.02 -4.78 15.72
CA ARG A 129 12.03 -3.80 15.31
C ARG A 129 13.47 -4.32 15.45
N SER A 130 13.77 -5.15 16.46
CA SER A 130 15.10 -5.77 16.59
C SER A 130 15.31 -6.84 15.54
N GLU A 131 14.32 -7.69 15.27
CA GLU A 131 14.40 -8.72 14.23
C GLU A 131 14.63 -8.09 12.84
N LEU A 132 13.92 -7.00 12.53
CA LEU A 132 14.13 -6.28 11.28
C LEU A 132 15.52 -5.64 11.19
N ARG A 133 16.10 -5.19 12.32
CA ARG A 133 17.46 -4.64 12.35
C ARG A 133 18.51 -5.74 12.17
N ASP A 134 18.30 -6.90 12.77
CA ASP A 134 19.23 -8.03 12.63
C ASP A 134 19.21 -8.56 11.20
N LEU A 135 18.03 -8.71 10.59
CA LEU A 135 17.90 -9.04 9.17
C LEU A 135 18.54 -7.98 8.27
N LEU A 136 18.38 -6.69 8.60
CA LEU A 136 19.07 -5.61 7.90
C LEU A 136 20.59 -5.72 8.09
N GLY A 137 21.10 -6.11 9.26
CA GLY A 137 22.53 -6.34 9.50
C GLY A 137 23.08 -7.54 8.72
N MET A 138 22.30 -8.61 8.59
CA MET A 138 22.64 -9.79 7.79
C MET A 138 22.69 -9.48 6.30
N LEU A 139 21.76 -8.66 5.80
CA LEU A 139 21.63 -8.33 4.38
C LEU A 139 22.42 -7.08 3.95
N SER A 140 22.73 -6.17 4.87
CA SER A 140 23.41 -4.89 4.61
C SER A 140 24.85 -4.87 5.10
N SER A 141 25.54 -6.01 5.16
CA SER A 141 27.00 -6.03 5.36
C SER A 141 27.67 -5.15 4.29
N PRO A 142 28.21 -3.97 4.63
CA PRO A 142 29.00 -3.22 3.68
C PRO A 142 30.31 -3.98 3.44
N PRO A 143 30.92 -3.94 2.24
CA PRO A 143 32.28 -4.42 2.10
C PRO A 143 33.16 -3.65 3.10
N VAL A 144 33.78 -4.37 4.02
CA VAL A 144 34.84 -3.85 4.88
C VAL A 144 35.92 -3.31 3.96
N VAL A 145 35.91 -2.00 3.72
CA VAL A 145 37.06 -1.30 3.16
C VAL A 145 38.12 -1.35 4.25
N SER A 146 38.97 -2.36 4.14
CA SER A 146 40.18 -2.54 4.92
C SER A 146 41.07 -1.32 4.68
N GLN A 147 40.91 -0.28 5.50
CA GLN A 147 41.88 0.80 5.58
C GLN A 147 43.13 0.24 6.23
N SER A 148 44.04 -0.23 5.39
CA SER A 148 45.40 -0.58 5.77
C SER A 148 46.07 0.64 6.38
N PRO A 149 46.69 0.56 7.57
CA PRO A 149 47.44 1.69 8.09
C PRO A 149 48.65 1.92 7.19
N VAL A 150 48.70 3.06 6.52
CA VAL A 150 49.86 3.50 5.74
C VAL A 150 51.02 3.67 6.71
N ARG A 151 51.92 2.68 6.69
CA ARG A 151 53.22 2.68 7.39
C ARG A 151 54.00 3.91 6.94
N ARG A 152 53.95 5.00 7.73
CA ARG A 152 54.84 6.16 7.51
C ARG A 152 56.28 5.67 7.64
N MET A 153 56.96 5.68 6.51
CA MET A 153 58.37 5.35 6.39
C MET A 153 59.21 6.26 7.29
N SER A 154 60.10 5.62 8.04
CA SER A 154 61.14 6.25 8.84
C SER A 154 62.04 7.13 7.97
N LYS A 155 62.31 8.35 8.43
CA LYS A 155 63.34 9.23 7.85
C LYS A 155 64.69 8.51 7.89
N PRO A 156 65.48 8.52 6.79
CA PRO A 156 66.83 7.99 6.84
C PRO A 156 67.73 8.90 7.70
N ARG A 157 68.47 8.25 8.58
CA ARG A 157 69.52 8.79 9.45
C ARG A 157 70.68 9.26 8.57
N ALA A 158 71.05 10.54 8.67
CA ALA A 158 72.25 11.06 8.02
C ALA A 158 73.49 10.34 8.60
N ILE A 159 74.19 9.59 7.76
CA ILE A 159 75.48 8.99 8.08
C ILE A 159 76.53 10.07 7.84
N ARG A 160 77.18 10.46 8.93
CA ARG A 160 78.34 11.33 8.96
C ARG A 160 79.53 10.56 8.40
N THR A 161 79.89 10.82 7.14
CA THR A 161 81.14 10.33 6.55
C THR A 161 82.30 11.14 7.12
N GLU A 162 82.95 10.57 8.13
CA GLU A 162 84.29 10.97 8.54
C GLU A 162 85.26 10.58 7.41
N ARG A 163 86.04 11.55 6.94
CA ARG A 163 87.22 11.32 6.09
C ARG A 163 88.31 10.64 6.93
N PRO A 164 89.11 9.77 6.31
CA PRO A 164 90.53 9.82 6.58
C PRO A 164 91.36 10.02 5.31
N ASN A 165 92.35 10.91 5.47
CA ASN A 165 93.57 11.07 4.68
C ASN A 165 94.19 9.71 4.31
N LEU A 166 94.66 9.50 3.09
CA LEU A 166 95.98 9.92 2.56
C LEU A 166 97.15 9.17 3.26
N PHE A 167 97.89 8.42 2.44
CA PHE A 167 99.22 7.83 2.60
C PHE A 167 99.39 6.38 3.11
N GLU A 168 100.08 5.62 2.24
CA GLU A 168 100.93 4.40 2.36
C GLU A 168 100.42 3.13 3.06
#